data_AF-A0A449B767-F1
#
_entry.id   AF-A0A449B767-F1
#
_cell.length_a   1.000
_cell.length_b   1.000
_cell.length_c   1.000
_cell.angle_alpha   90.00
_cell.angle_beta   90.00
_cell.angle_gamma   90.00
#
_symmetry.space_group_name_H-M   'P 1'
#
loop_
_entity.id
_entity.type
_entity.pdbx_description
1 polymer ?
#
loop_
_entity_poly.entity_id
_entity_poly.type
_entity_poly.pdbx_seq_one_letter_code
_entity_poly.pdbx_strand_id
1 'polypeptide(L)'
;MFFRNRKNNTENKHFEPHVIEKANTVYKKTKMSNFGLKLSYFYSHLPMWKLITITVVTAVFFGVISVFFVKNVGIYNFGLAAFGQAIARLITVKIAGKVSPGISNAIDQLVFWIAYIILSIPIFILGYKKIGKLFGHLTVIFLVVSSVVSFSIGFIDGANEVYLIGDFGNNDVKALIKDIANNNKDVTDSVKDSLLKLTPYIPLNWKEGGNIIALTIIAIGYGVILAWIFALIQIIGGTAGVTGIIGEWYSNKTQKSFGSISGYLNIAIIIISVAVGSWLPGSLFIQTIKSYVTEDVRAALSEQSKATLDLWAAKAWSFEFYLSPNFVATFITNIAYIMVLNKVYPKFKLVKIEVFSHKFSLLEEKITNDRKIVIKLTSFIAKSATTEEETHVLKTVTLFRQVPRVLKKIRQYDPEAFVAISEVSSIDGFIYLPTEKF
;
A
#
# COMPACT_ATOMS: atom_id res chain seq x y z
N MET A 1 53.56 41.39 -20.05
CA MET A 1 52.24 42.01 -20.32
C MET A 1 52.04 41.91 -21.83
N PHE A 2 51.40 40.90 -22.42
CA PHE A 2 49.96 40.65 -22.42
C PHE A 2 49.69 39.21 -22.89
N PHE A 3 48.73 38.55 -22.21
CA PHE A 3 48.05 37.33 -22.63
C PHE A 3 47.23 37.56 -23.91
N ARG A 4 47.14 36.57 -24.81
CA ARG A 4 45.92 36.37 -25.61
C ARG A 4 45.75 34.94 -26.14
N ASN A 5 44.89 34.21 -25.43
CA ASN A 5 43.89 33.23 -25.90
C ASN A 5 44.24 32.28 -27.05
N ARG A 6 44.72 31.09 -26.67
CA ARG A 6 44.35 29.84 -27.35
C ARG A 6 42.85 29.59 -27.10
N LYS A 7 42.03 29.78 -28.13
CA LYS A 7 40.67 29.22 -28.19
C LYS A 7 40.80 27.69 -28.17
N ASN A 8 40.44 27.08 -27.05
CA ASN A 8 40.10 25.67 -27.01
C ASN A 8 38.82 25.48 -27.83
N ASN A 9 38.97 25.04 -29.08
CA ASN A 9 37.88 24.39 -29.79
C ASN A 9 37.61 23.06 -29.08
N THR A 10 36.58 23.06 -28.24
CA THR A 10 35.86 21.84 -27.89
C THR A 10 35.20 21.31 -29.16
N GLU A 11 35.89 20.42 -29.86
CA GLU A 11 35.28 19.54 -30.84
C GLU A 11 34.21 18.71 -30.13
N ASN A 12 32.95 19.12 -30.29
CA ASN A 12 31.82 18.22 -30.14
C ASN A 12 31.91 17.21 -31.29
N LYS A 13 32.71 16.15 -31.10
CA LYS A 13 32.59 14.94 -31.92
C LYS A 13 31.17 14.43 -31.75
N HIS A 14 30.32 14.73 -32.72
CA HIS A 14 29.08 14.00 -32.93
C HIS A 14 29.47 12.52 -32.97
N PHE A 15 29.06 11.77 -31.96
CA PHE A 15 29.20 10.31 -31.94
C PHE A 15 28.40 9.79 -33.13
N GLU A 16 29.08 9.50 -34.24
CA GLU A 16 28.46 8.74 -35.29
C GLU A 16 28.06 7.38 -34.69
N PRO A 17 26.79 6.98 -34.80
CA PRO A 17 26.34 5.73 -34.23
C PRO A 17 27.14 4.60 -34.87
N HIS A 18 27.88 3.82 -34.08
CA HIS A 18 28.52 2.60 -34.60
C HIS A 18 27.43 1.66 -35.13
N VAL A 19 27.39 1.54 -36.45
CA VAL A 19 26.50 0.65 -37.20
C VAL A 19 27.32 -0.55 -37.65
N ILE A 20 26.84 -1.75 -37.34
CA ILE A 20 27.40 -3.01 -37.85
C ILE A 20 26.39 -3.57 -38.84
N GLU A 21 26.75 -3.58 -40.12
CA GLU A 21 25.94 -4.20 -41.16
C GLU A 21 26.30 -5.69 -41.27
N LYS A 22 25.28 -6.54 -41.26
CA LYS A 22 25.35 -7.96 -41.58
C LYS A 22 24.49 -8.21 -42.81
N ALA A 23 24.70 -9.36 -43.48
CA ALA A 23 24.11 -9.69 -44.78
C ALA A 23 22.63 -9.30 -44.96
N ASN A 24 21.80 -9.40 -43.90
CA ASN A 24 20.37 -9.07 -43.95
C ASN A 24 19.91 -8.06 -42.89
N THR A 25 20.80 -7.52 -42.05
CA THR A 25 20.40 -6.70 -40.89
C THR A 25 21.44 -5.67 -40.53
N VAL A 26 20.96 -4.48 -40.18
CA VAL A 26 21.78 -3.36 -39.69
C VAL A 26 21.65 -3.26 -38.16
N TYR A 27 22.73 -3.51 -37.43
CA TYR A 27 22.76 -3.43 -35.97
C TYR A 27 23.29 -2.06 -35.53
N LYS A 28 22.48 -1.29 -34.81
CA LYS A 28 22.90 -0.01 -34.21
C LYS A 28 23.28 -0.22 -32.75
N LYS A 29 24.48 0.22 -32.34
CA LYS A 29 24.87 0.25 -30.91
C LYS A 29 23.87 1.13 -30.16
N THR A 30 23.01 0.50 -29.37
CA THR A 30 21.92 1.18 -28.66
C THR A 30 22.14 1.05 -27.16
N LYS A 31 22.14 2.19 -26.45
CA LYS A 31 22.21 2.19 -24.99
C LYS A 31 20.88 1.69 -24.43
N MET A 32 20.87 0.45 -23.96
CA MET A 32 19.73 -0.11 -23.24
C MET A 32 19.79 0.31 -21.77
N SER A 33 18.82 1.09 -21.30
CA SER A 33 18.67 1.44 -19.88
C SER A 33 17.38 0.85 -19.31
N ASN A 34 17.20 -0.47 -19.45
CA ASN A 34 16.09 -1.18 -18.82
C ASN A 34 16.44 -1.50 -17.37
N PHE A 35 16.42 -0.48 -16.52
CA PHE A 35 16.67 -0.67 -15.09
C PHE A 35 15.41 -1.23 -14.42
N GLY A 36 15.46 -2.51 -14.02
CA GLY A 36 14.30 -3.23 -13.47
C GLY A 36 13.82 -2.78 -12.09
N LEU A 37 14.56 -1.90 -11.40
CA LEU A 37 14.12 -1.32 -10.13
C LEU A 37 13.14 -0.19 -10.39
N LYS A 38 11.85 -0.47 -10.18
CA LYS A 38 10.81 0.55 -10.10
C LYS A 38 11.20 1.56 -9.01
N LEU A 39 10.87 2.83 -9.20
CA LEU A 39 11.13 3.90 -8.23
C LEU A 39 12.62 4.17 -7.93
N SER A 40 13.54 3.83 -8.85
CA SER A 40 14.99 4.00 -8.67
C SER A 40 15.43 5.40 -8.22
N TYR A 41 14.74 6.44 -8.67
CA TYR A 41 14.97 7.82 -8.25
C TYR A 41 14.88 8.01 -6.72
N PHE A 42 13.91 7.36 -6.07
CA PHE A 42 13.64 7.50 -4.64
C PHE A 42 14.65 6.77 -3.75
N TYR A 43 15.46 5.87 -4.32
CA TYR A 43 16.60 5.24 -3.62
C TYR A 43 17.82 6.15 -3.53
N SER A 44 17.82 7.28 -4.24
CA SER A 44 18.87 8.29 -4.14
C SER A 44 18.78 9.07 -2.83
N HIS A 45 19.86 9.74 -2.46
CA HIS A 45 19.86 10.62 -1.31
C HIS A 45 19.02 11.87 -1.60
N LEU A 46 17.88 11.99 -0.92
CA LEU A 46 17.00 13.15 -0.99
C LEU A 46 17.16 14.00 0.27
N PRO A 47 17.21 15.34 0.15
CA PRO A 47 17.18 16.22 1.32
C PRO A 47 15.86 16.07 2.07
N MET A 48 15.88 16.32 3.39
CA MET A 48 14.74 16.10 4.29
C MET A 48 13.44 16.75 3.82
N TRP A 49 13.50 17.98 3.30
CA TRP A 49 12.30 18.68 2.83
C TRP A 49 11.59 17.93 1.70
N LYS A 50 12.34 17.32 0.76
CA LYS A 50 11.76 16.51 -0.32
C LYS A 50 11.11 15.25 0.23
N LEU A 51 11.75 14.60 1.21
CA LEU A 51 11.18 13.43 1.89
C LEU A 51 9.83 13.77 2.52
N ILE A 52 9.77 14.87 3.29
CA ILE A 52 8.55 15.36 3.92
C ILE A 52 7.48 15.70 2.87
N THR A 53 7.82 16.43 1.81
CA THR A 53 6.87 16.77 0.74
C THR A 53 6.30 15.52 0.07
N ILE A 54 7.14 14.53 -0.28
CA ILE A 54 6.67 13.26 -0.86
C ILE A 54 5.74 12.54 0.12
N THR A 55 6.11 12.47 1.40
CA THR A 55 5.29 11.86 2.45
C THR A 55 3.93 12.54 2.57
N VAL A 56 3.87 13.87 2.62
CA VAL A 56 2.61 14.64 2.74
C VAL A 56 1.73 14.44 1.51
N VAL A 57 2.27 14.60 0.29
CA VAL A 57 1.49 14.42 -0.95
C VAL A 57 0.94 13.00 -1.06
N THR A 58 1.76 12.00 -0.74
CA THR A 58 1.32 10.60 -0.77
C THR A 58 0.28 10.32 0.31
N ALA A 59 0.41 10.93 1.50
CA ALA A 59 -0.55 10.80 2.59
C ALA A 59 -1.91 11.43 2.26
N VAL A 60 -1.93 12.60 1.60
CA VAL A 60 -3.16 13.24 1.11
C VAL A 60 -3.85 12.32 0.11
N PHE A 61 -3.10 11.84 -0.89
CA PHE A 61 -3.64 10.92 -1.90
C PHE A 61 -4.16 9.61 -1.26
N PHE A 62 -3.42 9.05 -0.30
CA PHE A 62 -3.85 7.88 0.45
C PHE A 62 -5.15 8.14 1.22
N GLY A 63 -5.26 9.26 1.95
CA GLY A 63 -6.46 9.60 2.72
C GLY A 63 -7.71 9.71 1.84
N VAL A 64 -7.59 10.34 0.66
CA VAL A 64 -8.69 10.40 -0.32
C VAL A 64 -9.12 8.99 -0.75
N ILE A 65 -8.17 8.15 -1.16
CA ILE A 65 -8.46 6.78 -1.61
C ILE A 65 -9.06 5.94 -0.47
N SER A 66 -8.57 6.09 0.75
CA SER A 66 -9.07 5.34 1.92
C SER A 66 -10.55 5.61 2.20
N VAL A 67 -11.07 6.79 1.89
CA VAL A 67 -12.51 7.04 2.03
C VAL A 67 -13.28 6.30 0.92
N PHE A 68 -12.95 6.56 -0.35
CA PHE A 68 -13.76 6.10 -1.47
C PHE A 68 -13.60 4.60 -1.79
N PHE A 69 -12.41 4.03 -1.62
CA PHE A 69 -12.14 2.62 -1.97
C PHE A 69 -12.29 1.67 -0.79
N VAL A 70 -12.26 2.18 0.45
CA VAL A 70 -12.26 1.33 1.65
C VAL A 70 -13.48 1.59 2.50
N LYS A 71 -13.62 2.82 3.03
CA LYS A 71 -14.69 3.13 3.96
C LYS A 71 -16.06 2.93 3.31
N ASN A 72 -16.30 3.58 2.17
CA ASN A 72 -17.61 3.57 1.51
C ASN A 72 -17.98 2.16 1.03
N VAL A 73 -17.02 1.45 0.46
CA VAL A 73 -17.21 0.12 -0.13
C VAL A 73 -17.30 -0.99 0.95
N GLY A 74 -16.92 -0.67 2.19
CA GLY A 74 -16.99 -1.60 3.31
C GLY A 74 -15.86 -2.63 3.34
N ILE A 75 -14.73 -2.36 2.69
CA ILE A 75 -13.49 -3.12 2.84
C ILE A 75 -12.79 -2.67 4.14
N TYR A 76 -11.94 -3.51 4.73
CA TYR A 76 -11.11 -3.08 5.86
C TYR A 76 -9.76 -2.53 5.43
N ASN A 77 -9.37 -1.45 6.08
CA ASN A 77 -7.98 -1.01 6.03
C ASN A 77 -7.03 -2.03 6.66
N PHE A 78 -5.75 -1.95 6.32
CA PHE A 78 -4.73 -2.82 6.90
C PHE A 78 -4.17 -2.28 8.22
N GLY A 79 -3.67 -3.20 9.04
CA GLY A 79 -3.08 -2.88 10.32
C GLY A 79 -4.07 -2.32 11.33
N LEU A 80 -3.58 -1.49 12.26
CA LEU A 80 -4.39 -1.01 13.37
C LEU A 80 -5.60 -0.14 12.96
N ALA A 81 -5.60 0.40 11.74
CA ALA A 81 -6.75 1.13 11.22
C ALA A 81 -7.99 0.23 11.11
N ALA A 82 -7.82 -1.08 10.91
CA ALA A 82 -8.91 -2.05 10.91
C ALA A 82 -9.64 -2.11 12.27
N PHE A 83 -8.90 -2.01 13.37
CA PHE A 83 -9.47 -1.97 14.71
C PHE A 83 -10.18 -0.63 14.97
N GLY A 84 -9.61 0.49 14.54
CA GLY A 84 -10.28 1.80 14.59
C GLY A 84 -11.63 1.77 13.86
N GLN A 85 -11.66 1.21 12.65
CA GLN A 85 -12.86 0.99 11.85
C GLN A 85 -13.88 0.09 12.59
N ALA A 86 -13.41 -1.02 13.17
CA ALA A 86 -14.26 -1.96 13.87
C ALA A 86 -14.92 -1.35 15.12
N ILE A 87 -14.14 -0.63 15.93
CA ILE A 87 -14.64 0.03 17.13
C ILE A 87 -15.61 1.15 16.77
N ALA A 88 -15.30 1.95 15.74
CA ALA A 88 -16.19 3.01 15.25
C ALA A 88 -17.56 2.43 14.89
N ARG A 89 -17.59 1.39 14.05
CA ARG A 89 -18.85 0.73 13.65
C ARG A 89 -19.65 0.21 14.84
N LEU A 90 -18.98 -0.44 15.80
CA LEU A 90 -19.64 -0.97 16.99
C LEU A 90 -20.27 0.13 17.86
N ILE A 91 -19.56 1.24 18.06
CA ILE A 91 -20.06 2.37 18.83
C ILE A 91 -21.26 3.01 18.10
N THR A 92 -21.11 3.27 16.80
CA THR A 92 -22.14 3.94 15.99
C THR A 92 -23.45 3.15 15.94
N VAL A 93 -23.39 1.81 15.87
CA VAL A 93 -24.60 0.96 15.96
C VAL A 93 -25.27 1.05 17.34
N LYS A 94 -24.52 1.09 18.44
CA LYS A 94 -25.08 1.15 19.80
C LYS A 94 -25.78 2.47 20.15
N ILE A 95 -25.40 3.54 19.45
CA ILE A 95 -25.98 4.88 19.60
C ILE A 95 -27.00 5.21 18.49
N ALA A 96 -27.24 4.29 17.55
CA ALA A 96 -28.20 4.47 16.47
C ALA A 96 -29.57 4.87 17.01
N GLY A 97 -30.17 5.92 16.44
CA GLY A 97 -31.46 6.46 16.87
C GLY A 97 -31.46 7.21 18.21
N LYS A 98 -30.34 7.24 18.96
CA LYS A 98 -30.22 7.97 20.25
C LYS A 98 -29.61 9.36 20.11
N VAL A 99 -28.88 9.60 19.03
CA VAL A 99 -28.20 10.88 18.74
C VAL A 99 -28.53 11.33 17.32
N SER A 100 -28.33 12.62 17.03
CA SER A 100 -28.55 13.14 15.68
C SER A 100 -27.59 12.49 14.66
N PRO A 101 -27.98 12.39 13.38
CA PRO A 101 -27.12 11.81 12.34
C PRO A 101 -25.75 12.50 12.21
N GLY A 102 -25.69 13.82 12.43
CA GLY A 102 -24.44 14.58 12.42
C GLY A 102 -23.50 14.20 13.56
N ILE A 103 -24.01 14.04 14.78
CA ILE A 103 -23.22 13.60 15.95
C ILE A 103 -22.76 12.15 15.76
N SER A 104 -23.64 11.28 15.26
CA SER A 104 -23.31 9.89 14.95
C SER A 104 -22.15 9.79 13.95
N ASN A 105 -22.22 10.55 12.85
CA ASN A 105 -21.11 10.63 11.88
C ASN A 105 -19.85 11.21 12.52
N ALA A 106 -19.94 12.27 13.32
CA ALA A 106 -18.77 12.85 13.98
C ALA A 106 -18.06 11.84 14.90
N ILE A 107 -18.82 11.05 15.67
CA ILE A 107 -18.28 9.97 16.50
C ILE A 107 -17.63 8.89 15.63
N ASP A 108 -18.29 8.46 14.56
CA ASP A 108 -17.74 7.46 13.63
C ASP A 108 -16.39 7.91 13.04
N GLN A 109 -16.32 9.14 12.51
CA GLN A 109 -15.08 9.68 11.93
C GLN A 109 -13.99 9.87 12.99
N LEU A 110 -14.34 10.40 14.17
CA LEU A 110 -13.38 10.62 15.25
C LEU A 110 -12.80 9.29 15.74
N VAL A 111 -13.66 8.32 16.04
CA VAL A 111 -13.21 7.01 16.53
C VAL A 111 -12.39 6.30 15.45
N PHE A 112 -12.83 6.31 14.19
CA PHE A 112 -12.09 5.64 13.13
C PHE A 112 -10.69 6.26 12.94
N TRP A 113 -10.60 7.57 12.71
CA TRP A 113 -9.34 8.19 12.31
C TRP A 113 -8.41 8.57 13.47
N ILE A 114 -8.97 8.96 14.62
CA ILE A 114 -8.20 9.45 15.78
C ILE A 114 -7.88 8.32 16.76
N ALA A 115 -8.82 7.42 17.07
CA ALA A 115 -8.50 6.28 17.95
C ALA A 115 -7.40 5.42 17.35
N TYR A 116 -7.36 5.30 16.02
CA TYR A 116 -6.26 4.70 15.28
C TYR A 116 -4.90 5.31 15.64
N ILE A 117 -4.77 6.64 15.66
CA ILE A 117 -3.50 7.32 16.01
C ILE A 117 -3.12 7.03 17.47
N ILE A 118 -4.10 7.11 18.38
CA ILE A 118 -3.88 6.89 19.82
C ILE A 118 -3.40 5.45 20.08
N LEU A 119 -4.10 4.45 19.52
CA LEU A 119 -3.74 3.03 19.64
C LEU A 119 -2.35 2.73 19.04
N SER A 120 -1.87 3.59 18.15
CA SER A 120 -0.60 3.42 17.46
C SER A 120 0.60 4.02 18.18
N ILE A 121 0.40 4.87 19.20
CA ILE A 121 1.48 5.53 19.95
C ILE A 121 2.54 4.54 20.47
N PRO A 122 2.19 3.39 21.10
CA PRO A 122 3.21 2.44 21.56
C PRO A 122 4.08 1.89 20.43
N ILE A 123 3.48 1.68 19.25
CA ILE A 123 4.18 1.15 18.08
C ILE A 123 5.03 2.25 17.42
N PHE A 124 4.61 3.51 17.47
CA PHE A 124 5.46 4.64 17.05
C PHE A 124 6.72 4.75 17.91
N ILE A 125 6.58 4.60 19.23
CA ILE A 125 7.72 4.58 20.15
C ILE A 125 8.66 3.42 19.80
N LEU A 126 8.11 2.23 19.49
CA LEU A 126 8.90 1.09 19.03
C LEU A 126 9.64 1.41 17.72
N GLY A 127 8.96 1.97 16.72
CA GLY A 127 9.57 2.31 15.43
C GLY A 127 10.69 3.35 15.58
N TYR A 128 10.47 4.36 16.40
CA TYR A 128 11.46 5.38 16.72
C TYR A 128 12.71 4.79 17.38
N LYS A 129 12.52 3.90 18.36
CA LYS A 129 13.62 3.29 19.15
C LYS A 129 14.34 2.15 18.43
N LYS A 130 13.64 1.33 17.65
CA LYS A 130 14.17 0.07 17.10
C LYS A 130 14.53 0.12 15.61
N ILE A 131 13.99 1.09 14.85
CA ILE A 131 14.29 1.24 13.41
C ILE A 131 15.04 2.54 13.15
N GLY A 132 14.59 3.64 13.76
CA GLY A 132 15.32 4.90 13.76
C GLY A 132 14.41 6.13 13.74
N LYS A 133 14.99 7.27 14.15
CA LYS A 133 14.27 8.54 14.31
C LYS A 133 13.60 8.99 13.01
N LEU A 134 14.33 9.03 11.90
CA LEU A 134 13.79 9.45 10.60
C LEU A 134 12.56 8.62 10.21
N PHE A 135 12.64 7.31 10.40
CA PHE A 135 11.55 6.38 10.10
C PHE A 135 10.31 6.66 10.94
N GLY A 136 10.50 6.86 12.25
CA GLY A 136 9.41 7.25 13.15
C GLY A 136 8.73 8.55 12.71
N HIS A 137 9.49 9.62 12.45
CA HIS A 137 8.92 10.92 12.07
C HIS A 137 8.13 10.85 10.75
N LEU A 138 8.71 10.27 9.70
CA LEU A 138 8.01 10.18 8.40
C LEU A 138 6.74 9.34 8.51
N THR A 139 6.75 8.27 9.31
CA THR A 139 5.57 7.43 9.54
C THR A 139 4.48 8.19 10.29
N VAL A 140 4.83 8.92 11.35
CA VAL A 140 3.87 9.72 12.11
C VAL A 140 3.28 10.83 11.23
N ILE A 141 4.09 11.54 10.46
CA ILE A 141 3.62 12.57 9.52
C ILE A 141 2.64 11.96 8.52
N PHE A 142 3.00 10.83 7.91
CA PHE A 142 2.14 10.16 6.94
C PHE A 142 0.76 9.83 7.54
N LEU A 143 0.74 9.24 8.73
CA LEU A 143 -0.49 8.80 9.38
C LEU A 143 -1.35 9.95 9.88
N VAL A 144 -0.74 10.98 10.48
CA VAL A 144 -1.49 12.16 10.91
C VAL A 144 -2.11 12.87 9.71
N VAL A 145 -1.35 13.13 8.64
CA VAL A 145 -1.86 13.82 7.45
C VAL A 145 -2.96 13.01 6.77
N SER A 146 -2.75 11.71 6.54
CA SER A 146 -3.75 10.86 5.89
C SER A 146 -5.03 10.71 6.73
N SER A 147 -4.91 10.57 8.05
CA SER A 147 -6.06 10.54 8.96
C SER A 147 -6.82 11.87 8.95
N VAL A 148 -6.13 13.02 9.00
CA VAL A 148 -6.78 14.34 8.95
C VAL A 148 -7.52 14.54 7.64
N VAL A 149 -6.91 14.20 6.51
CA VAL A 149 -7.56 14.30 5.19
C VAL A 149 -8.81 13.41 5.12
N SER A 150 -8.70 12.16 5.55
CA SER A 150 -9.83 11.22 5.54
C SER A 150 -10.95 11.67 6.48
N PHE A 151 -10.58 12.16 7.67
CA PHE A 151 -11.51 12.74 8.64
C PHE A 151 -12.23 13.95 8.05
N SER A 152 -11.52 14.90 7.44
CA SER A 152 -12.11 16.09 6.80
C SER A 152 -13.07 15.73 5.67
N ILE A 153 -12.72 14.77 4.81
CA ILE A 153 -13.63 14.30 3.74
C ILE A 153 -14.88 13.66 4.34
N GLY A 154 -14.76 12.97 5.48
CA GLY A 154 -15.88 12.34 6.17
C GLY A 154 -16.98 13.28 6.66
N PHE A 155 -16.70 14.58 6.78
CA PHE A 155 -17.69 15.63 7.11
C PHE A 155 -18.31 16.31 5.88
N ILE A 156 -17.84 16.00 4.68
CA ILE A 156 -18.46 16.49 3.45
C ILE A 156 -19.77 15.71 3.26
N ASP A 157 -20.89 16.41 3.22
CA ASP A 157 -22.21 15.80 2.99
C ASP A 157 -22.22 15.02 1.67
N GLY A 158 -22.78 13.81 1.72
CA GLY A 158 -22.82 12.87 0.60
C GLY A 158 -21.50 12.13 0.32
N ALA A 159 -20.35 12.56 0.84
CA ALA A 159 -19.07 11.92 0.51
C ALA A 159 -18.99 10.44 0.97
N ASN A 160 -19.68 10.08 2.06
CA ASN A 160 -19.76 8.70 2.56
C ASN A 160 -20.69 7.79 1.72
N GLU A 161 -21.49 8.38 0.81
CA GLU A 161 -22.47 7.69 -0.03
C GLU A 161 -22.01 7.56 -1.49
N VAL A 162 -20.88 8.16 -1.85
CA VAL A 162 -20.32 8.08 -3.20
C VAL A 162 -19.62 6.73 -3.37
N TYR A 163 -20.14 5.94 -4.32
CA TYR A 163 -19.51 4.72 -4.80
C TYR A 163 -18.97 4.94 -6.22
N LEU A 164 -17.72 4.55 -6.45
CA LEU A 164 -17.11 4.71 -7.78
C LEU A 164 -17.68 3.73 -8.80
N ILE A 165 -17.91 2.48 -8.37
CA ILE A 165 -18.47 1.40 -9.18
C ILE A 165 -19.29 0.49 -8.26
N GLY A 166 -20.53 0.20 -8.65
CA GLY A 166 -21.47 -0.59 -7.85
C GLY A 166 -22.23 0.21 -6.79
N ASP A 167 -23.20 -0.42 -6.14
CA ASP A 167 -23.95 0.16 -5.02
C ASP A 167 -23.80 -0.73 -3.78
N PHE A 168 -23.08 -0.22 -2.78
CA PHE A 168 -22.77 -0.96 -1.55
C PHE A 168 -23.68 -0.57 -0.38
N GLY A 169 -24.78 0.14 -0.67
CA GLY A 169 -25.68 0.68 0.34
C GLY A 169 -26.77 -0.28 0.84
N ASN A 170 -26.84 -1.53 0.35
CA ASN A 170 -27.91 -2.50 0.63
C ASN A 170 -29.32 -1.92 0.41
N ASN A 171 -29.71 -1.72 -0.86
CA ASN A 171 -30.98 -1.07 -1.21
C ASN A 171 -32.22 -1.77 -0.64
N ASP A 172 -32.20 -3.10 -0.53
CA ASP A 172 -33.30 -3.86 0.07
C ASP A 172 -33.49 -3.50 1.56
N VAL A 173 -32.39 -3.30 2.30
CA VAL A 173 -32.45 -2.89 3.71
C VAL A 173 -32.89 -1.43 3.82
N LYS A 174 -32.45 -0.55 2.91
CA LYS A 174 -32.94 0.84 2.84
C LYS A 174 -34.46 0.87 2.58
N ALA A 175 -34.96 0.03 1.69
CA ALA A 175 -36.39 -0.09 1.41
C ALA A 175 -37.16 -0.60 2.64
N LEU A 176 -36.66 -1.64 3.30
CA LEU A 176 -37.21 -2.15 4.57
C LEU A 176 -37.31 -1.06 5.64
N ILE A 177 -36.24 -0.28 5.87
CA ILE A 177 -36.24 0.79 6.88
C ILE A 177 -37.27 1.88 6.53
N LYS A 178 -37.39 2.25 5.25
CA LYS A 178 -38.41 3.21 4.80
C LYS A 178 -39.82 2.68 5.03
N ASP A 179 -40.06 1.40 4.73
CA ASP A 179 -41.34 0.73 4.92
C ASP A 179 -41.72 0.65 6.41
N ILE A 180 -40.76 0.29 7.28
CA ILE A 180 -40.96 0.32 8.74
C ILE A 180 -41.29 1.74 9.21
N ALA A 181 -40.55 2.76 8.75
CA ALA A 181 -40.79 4.14 9.17
C ALA A 181 -42.16 4.68 8.73
N ASN A 182 -42.67 4.24 7.57
CA ASN A 182 -44.00 4.63 7.11
C ASN A 182 -45.12 3.98 7.93
N ASN A 183 -44.87 2.80 8.51
CA ASN A 183 -45.87 2.00 9.22
C ASN A 183 -45.72 2.05 10.75
N ASN A 184 -44.62 2.60 11.28
CA ASN A 184 -44.35 2.72 12.71
C ASN A 184 -44.15 4.18 13.14
N LYS A 185 -45.08 4.72 13.93
CA LYS A 185 -45.05 6.09 14.44
C LYS A 185 -43.88 6.36 15.41
N ASP A 186 -43.31 5.33 16.02
CA ASP A 186 -42.16 5.46 16.93
C ASP A 186 -40.85 5.74 16.18
N VAL A 187 -40.83 5.51 14.87
CA VAL A 187 -39.67 5.78 14.01
C VAL A 187 -39.77 7.20 13.46
N THR A 188 -39.27 8.16 14.26
CA THR A 188 -39.14 9.55 13.83
C THR A 188 -38.19 9.70 12.63
N ASP A 189 -38.28 10.82 11.89
CA ASP A 189 -37.40 11.10 10.75
C ASP A 189 -35.90 11.05 11.13
N SER A 190 -35.56 11.53 12.33
CA SER A 190 -34.18 11.46 12.85
C SER A 190 -33.69 10.02 13.03
N VAL A 191 -34.56 9.14 13.57
CA VAL A 191 -34.25 7.71 13.74
C VAL A 191 -34.12 7.04 12.38
N LYS A 192 -35.07 7.29 11.47
CA LYS A 192 -35.03 6.79 10.08
C LYS A 192 -33.73 7.16 9.39
N ASP A 193 -33.34 8.44 9.43
CA ASP A 193 -32.10 8.91 8.80
C ASP A 193 -30.85 8.27 9.43
N SER A 194 -30.85 8.12 10.76
CA SER A 194 -29.78 7.43 11.47
C SER A 194 -29.67 5.96 11.04
N LEU A 195 -30.78 5.25 10.86
CA LEU A 195 -30.77 3.85 10.43
C LEU A 195 -30.34 3.71 8.96
N LEU A 196 -30.81 4.61 8.08
CA LEU A 196 -30.44 4.59 6.66
C LEU A 196 -28.93 4.77 6.43
N LYS A 197 -28.25 5.59 7.24
CA LYS A 197 -26.80 5.78 7.13
C LYS A 197 -25.98 4.56 7.58
N LEU A 198 -26.59 3.64 8.32
CA LEU A 198 -25.94 2.44 8.85
C LEU A 198 -26.16 1.20 7.98
N THR A 199 -26.98 1.28 6.93
CA THR A 199 -27.18 0.14 6.03
C THR A 199 -25.90 -0.40 5.38
N PRO A 200 -24.84 0.41 5.10
CA PRO A 200 -23.57 -0.12 4.61
C PRO A 200 -22.80 -0.99 5.64
N TYR A 201 -23.25 -1.05 6.90
CA TYR A 201 -22.60 -1.89 7.92
C TYR A 201 -23.07 -3.35 7.83
N ILE A 202 -24.18 -3.60 7.15
CA ILE A 202 -24.55 -4.93 6.69
C ILE A 202 -23.68 -5.23 5.47
N PRO A 203 -22.89 -6.30 5.46
CA PRO A 203 -22.10 -6.63 4.29
C PRO A 203 -23.00 -7.13 3.15
N LEU A 204 -22.49 -7.10 1.92
CA LEU A 204 -23.25 -7.53 0.75
C LEU A 204 -23.79 -8.96 0.89
N ASN A 205 -24.95 -9.22 0.29
CA ASN A 205 -25.45 -10.59 0.18
C ASN A 205 -24.77 -11.31 -0.98
N TRP A 206 -24.48 -12.62 -0.84
CA TRP A 206 -23.95 -13.46 -1.92
C TRP A 206 -24.83 -13.52 -3.18
N LYS A 207 -26.10 -13.10 -3.09
CA LYS A 207 -27.01 -12.99 -4.24
C LYS A 207 -26.77 -11.73 -5.09
N GLU A 208 -26.03 -10.74 -4.61
CA GLU A 208 -25.77 -9.48 -5.32
C GLU A 208 -24.58 -9.56 -6.28
N GLY A 209 -24.65 -10.46 -7.26
CA GLY A 209 -23.51 -10.80 -8.13
C GLY A 209 -22.81 -9.59 -8.78
N GLY A 210 -23.57 -8.61 -9.26
CA GLY A 210 -23.00 -7.40 -9.87
C GLY A 210 -22.17 -6.55 -8.90
N ASN A 211 -22.69 -6.30 -7.70
CA ASN A 211 -21.98 -5.55 -6.65
C ASN A 211 -20.75 -6.32 -6.15
N ILE A 212 -20.82 -7.66 -6.06
CA ILE A 212 -19.68 -8.50 -5.66
C ILE A 212 -18.54 -8.42 -6.66
N ILE A 213 -18.84 -8.41 -7.96
CA ILE A 213 -17.82 -8.24 -9.02
C ILE A 213 -17.19 -6.85 -8.91
N ALA A 214 -18.00 -5.79 -8.76
CA ALA A 214 -17.51 -4.42 -8.58
C ALA A 214 -16.60 -4.32 -7.33
N LEU A 215 -17.03 -4.88 -6.21
CA LEU A 215 -16.27 -4.96 -4.96
C LEU A 215 -14.93 -5.66 -5.15
N THR A 216 -14.89 -6.75 -5.91
CA THR A 216 -13.67 -7.52 -6.19
C THR A 216 -12.68 -6.74 -7.05
N ILE A 217 -13.16 -6.03 -8.07
CA ILE A 217 -12.32 -5.16 -8.91
C ILE A 217 -11.73 -4.02 -8.07
N ILE A 218 -12.56 -3.37 -7.25
CA ILE A 218 -12.13 -2.31 -6.32
C ILE A 218 -11.09 -2.85 -5.35
N ALA A 219 -11.30 -4.02 -4.76
CA ALA A 219 -10.37 -4.67 -3.84
C ALA A 219 -8.99 -4.92 -4.46
N ILE A 220 -8.96 -5.48 -5.68
CA ILE A 220 -7.70 -5.70 -6.40
C ILE A 220 -7.02 -4.37 -6.70
N GLY A 221 -7.76 -3.41 -7.27
CA GLY A 221 -7.23 -2.09 -7.60
C GLY A 221 -6.66 -1.36 -6.38
N TYR A 222 -7.40 -1.39 -5.26
CA TYR A 222 -6.97 -0.81 -4.00
C TYR A 222 -5.70 -1.49 -3.46
N GLY A 223 -5.65 -2.83 -3.47
CA GLY A 223 -4.46 -3.57 -3.04
C GLY A 223 -3.21 -3.23 -3.85
N VAL A 224 -3.35 -3.05 -5.16
CA VAL A 224 -2.26 -2.62 -6.06
C VAL A 224 -1.81 -1.20 -5.71
N ILE A 225 -2.73 -0.24 -5.60
CA ILE A 225 -2.42 1.16 -5.27
C ILE A 225 -1.72 1.24 -3.90
N LEU A 226 -2.24 0.49 -2.92
CA LEU A 226 -1.70 0.44 -1.57
C LEU A 226 -0.27 -0.08 -1.55
N ALA A 227 0.03 -1.12 -2.34
CA ALA A 227 1.39 -1.64 -2.46
C ALA A 227 2.38 -0.60 -3.00
N TRP A 228 1.95 0.23 -3.95
CA TRP A 228 2.79 1.33 -4.48
C TRP A 228 3.02 2.42 -3.43
N ILE A 229 1.98 2.82 -2.71
CA ILE A 229 2.08 3.81 -1.63
C ILE A 229 3.03 3.31 -0.54
N PHE A 230 2.84 2.06 -0.08
CA PHE A 230 3.72 1.43 0.91
C PHE A 230 5.15 1.35 0.41
N ALA A 231 5.38 0.89 -0.82
CA ALA A 231 6.71 0.80 -1.39
C ALA A 231 7.39 2.18 -1.44
N LEU A 232 6.70 3.21 -1.94
CA LEU A 232 7.23 4.57 -2.03
C LEU A 232 7.67 5.10 -0.66
N ILE A 233 6.77 5.03 0.33
CA ILE A 233 7.07 5.51 1.69
C ILE A 233 8.17 4.68 2.35
N GLN A 234 8.20 3.37 2.14
CA GLN A 234 9.24 2.48 2.67
C GLN A 234 10.63 2.76 2.08
N ILE A 235 10.69 3.07 0.77
CA ILE A 235 11.94 3.40 0.07
C ILE A 235 12.54 4.69 0.61
N ILE A 236 11.74 5.75 0.72
CA ILE A 236 12.20 7.05 1.26
C ILE A 236 12.41 7.00 2.78
N GLY A 237 11.85 5.97 3.41
CA GLY A 237 12.25 5.55 4.74
C GLY A 237 11.26 5.83 5.86
N GLY A 238 9.97 5.97 5.59
CA GLY A 238 8.90 5.81 6.59
C GLY A 238 8.16 4.49 6.39
N THR A 239 6.93 4.40 6.87
CA THR A 239 5.96 3.40 6.43
C THR A 239 4.55 4.01 6.37
N ALA A 240 3.67 3.44 5.54
CA ALA A 240 2.31 3.96 5.35
C ALA A 240 1.28 3.36 6.34
N GLY A 241 1.71 2.43 7.20
CA GLY A 241 0.84 1.80 8.19
C GLY A 241 1.60 1.29 9.40
N VAL A 242 0.90 1.19 10.52
CA VAL A 242 1.52 0.87 11.82
C VAL A 242 2.07 -0.55 11.86
N THR A 243 1.41 -1.49 11.18
CA THR A 243 1.94 -2.85 10.96
C THR A 243 3.22 -2.85 10.14
N GLY A 244 3.45 -1.83 9.30
CA GLY A 244 4.71 -1.66 8.59
C GLY A 244 5.90 -1.40 9.52
N ILE A 245 5.68 -0.86 10.72
CA ILE A 245 6.73 -0.71 11.74
C ILE A 245 7.16 -2.10 12.23
N ILE A 246 6.20 -2.93 12.63
CA ILE A 246 6.47 -4.29 13.11
C ILE A 246 7.06 -5.13 11.96
N GLY A 247 6.49 -5.01 10.77
CA GLY A 247 6.96 -5.69 9.56
C GLY A 247 8.40 -5.31 9.21
N GLU A 248 8.76 -4.02 9.29
CA GLU A 248 10.11 -3.55 8.99
C GLU A 248 11.12 -4.06 10.02
N TRP A 249 10.79 -3.97 11.31
CA TRP A 249 11.62 -4.49 12.39
C TRP A 249 11.85 -6.00 12.27
N TYR A 250 10.77 -6.78 12.08
CA TYR A 250 10.85 -8.23 11.98
C TYR A 250 11.55 -8.67 10.68
N SER A 251 11.33 -7.95 9.57
CA SER A 251 12.02 -8.14 8.30
C SER A 251 13.53 -7.93 8.46
N ASN A 252 13.97 -6.88 9.16
CA ASN A 252 15.39 -6.65 9.44
C ASN A 252 16.00 -7.71 10.37
N LYS A 253 15.23 -8.27 11.31
CA LYS A 253 15.72 -9.33 12.20
C LYS A 253 15.80 -10.70 11.55
N THR A 254 14.85 -11.04 10.68
CA THR A 254 14.74 -12.39 10.08
C THR A 254 15.20 -12.47 8.63
N GLN A 255 15.53 -11.32 8.00
CA GLN A 255 15.91 -11.21 6.59
C GLN A 255 14.85 -11.75 5.61
N LYS A 256 13.58 -11.83 6.05
CA LYS A 256 12.44 -12.25 5.23
C LYS A 256 11.79 -11.07 4.50
N SER A 257 11.09 -11.37 3.41
CA SER A 257 10.40 -10.34 2.62
C SER A 257 9.43 -9.53 3.48
N PHE A 258 9.59 -8.20 3.44
CA PHE A 258 8.72 -7.25 4.13
C PHE A 258 7.24 -7.44 3.73
N GLY A 259 6.97 -7.60 2.43
CA GLY A 259 5.60 -7.77 1.94
C GLY A 259 4.93 -9.03 2.50
N SER A 260 5.64 -10.15 2.57
CA SER A 260 5.10 -11.40 3.13
C SER A 260 4.82 -11.29 4.64
N ILE A 261 5.74 -10.72 5.41
CA ILE A 261 5.53 -10.51 6.86
C ILE A 261 4.34 -9.58 7.11
N SER A 262 4.28 -8.45 6.40
CA SER A 262 3.14 -7.51 6.47
C SER A 262 1.84 -8.21 6.09
N GLY A 263 1.87 -9.06 5.07
CA GLY A 263 0.74 -9.84 4.61
C GLY A 263 0.15 -10.77 5.65
N TYR A 264 0.99 -11.56 6.33
CA TYR A 264 0.54 -12.46 7.39
C TYR A 264 -0.04 -11.71 8.60
N LEU A 265 0.60 -10.60 9.00
CA LEU A 265 0.08 -9.75 10.07
C LEU A 265 -1.30 -9.17 9.70
N ASN A 266 -1.47 -8.72 8.46
CA ASN A 266 -2.75 -8.21 7.98
C ASN A 266 -3.83 -9.28 7.98
N ILE A 267 -3.53 -10.54 7.60
CA ILE A 267 -4.52 -11.64 7.64
C ILE A 267 -5.06 -11.83 9.06
N ALA A 268 -4.18 -11.92 10.05
CA ALA A 268 -4.59 -12.09 11.44
C ALA A 268 -5.47 -10.92 11.91
N ILE A 269 -5.11 -9.69 11.56
CA ILE A 269 -5.88 -8.50 11.90
C ILE A 269 -7.23 -8.47 11.20
N ILE A 270 -7.31 -8.85 9.92
CA ILE A 270 -8.56 -8.89 9.14
C ILE A 270 -9.55 -9.87 9.79
N ILE A 271 -9.11 -11.07 10.15
CA ILE A 271 -9.94 -12.09 10.78
C ILE A 271 -10.62 -11.53 12.04
N ILE A 272 -9.86 -10.88 12.91
CA ILE A 272 -10.36 -10.31 14.17
C ILE A 272 -11.22 -9.07 13.92
N SER A 273 -10.76 -8.16 13.05
CA SER A 273 -11.43 -6.86 12.82
C SER A 273 -12.76 -7.02 12.10
N VAL A 274 -12.90 -8.01 11.22
CA VAL A 274 -14.17 -8.33 10.56
C VAL A 274 -15.16 -8.94 11.55
N ALA A 275 -14.70 -9.79 12.46
CA ALA A 275 -15.54 -10.36 13.51
C ALA A 275 -16.12 -9.25 14.41
N VAL A 276 -15.26 -8.35 14.87
CA VAL A 276 -15.63 -7.26 15.79
C VAL A 276 -16.33 -6.10 15.07
N GLY A 277 -16.03 -5.85 13.81
CA GLY A 277 -16.44 -4.62 13.11
C GLY A 277 -17.46 -4.79 11.98
N SER A 278 -17.76 -6.01 11.55
CA SER A 278 -18.78 -6.26 10.52
C SER A 278 -19.77 -7.28 10.99
N TRP A 279 -19.30 -8.46 11.41
CA TRP A 279 -20.19 -9.51 11.92
C TRP A 279 -20.95 -9.00 13.13
N LEU A 280 -20.27 -8.71 14.24
CA LEU A 280 -20.93 -8.25 15.48
C LEU A 280 -21.81 -6.99 15.30
N PRO A 281 -21.34 -5.84 14.78
CA PRO A 281 -22.16 -4.65 14.64
C PRO A 281 -23.27 -4.81 13.60
N GLY A 282 -23.04 -5.56 12.52
CA GLY A 282 -24.09 -5.87 11.54
C GLY A 282 -25.21 -6.72 12.17
N SER A 283 -24.86 -7.72 12.96
CA SER A 283 -25.84 -8.53 13.72
C SER A 283 -26.66 -7.67 14.69
N LEU A 284 -25.97 -6.82 15.46
CA LEU A 284 -26.61 -5.91 16.42
C LEU A 284 -27.52 -4.91 15.70
N PHE A 285 -27.09 -4.39 14.54
CA PHE A 285 -27.89 -3.47 13.76
C PHE A 285 -29.17 -4.12 13.22
N ILE A 286 -29.09 -5.36 12.75
CA ILE A 286 -30.28 -6.13 12.33
C ILE A 286 -31.24 -6.33 13.52
N GLN A 287 -30.72 -6.59 14.73
CA GLN A 287 -31.55 -6.68 15.94
C GLN A 287 -32.21 -5.34 16.28
N THR A 288 -31.49 -4.22 16.13
CA THR A 288 -32.06 -2.87 16.29
C THR A 288 -33.21 -2.65 15.31
N ILE A 289 -33.04 -2.98 14.03
CA ILE A 289 -34.13 -2.88 13.04
C ILE A 289 -35.32 -3.74 13.48
N LYS A 290 -35.09 -4.99 13.86
CA LYS A 290 -36.14 -5.91 14.32
C LYS A 290 -36.91 -5.37 15.53
N SER A 291 -36.25 -4.66 16.44
CA SER A 291 -36.90 -4.09 17.62
C SER A 291 -37.95 -3.03 17.30
N TYR A 292 -37.90 -2.41 16.11
CA TYR A 292 -38.92 -1.48 15.61
C TYR A 292 -40.06 -2.16 14.85
N VAL A 293 -40.06 -3.50 14.74
CA VAL A 293 -41.09 -4.25 14.02
C VAL A 293 -41.98 -4.97 15.04
N THR A 294 -43.07 -4.32 15.45
CA THR A 294 -44.16 -4.96 16.20
C THR A 294 -45.00 -5.84 15.28
N GLU A 295 -45.90 -6.67 15.82
CA GLU A 295 -46.77 -7.54 15.00
C GLU A 295 -47.66 -6.73 14.04
N ASP A 296 -48.20 -5.59 14.51
CA ASP A 296 -49.02 -4.69 13.67
C ASP A 296 -48.19 -4.09 12.52
N VAL A 297 -46.97 -3.63 12.84
CA VAL A 297 -46.05 -3.10 11.83
C VAL A 297 -45.69 -4.20 10.83
N ARG A 298 -45.39 -5.41 11.32
CA ARG A 298 -45.06 -6.56 10.47
C ARG A 298 -46.18 -6.89 9.50
N ALA A 299 -47.44 -6.87 9.95
CA ALA A 299 -48.59 -7.13 9.10
C ALA A 299 -48.74 -6.09 7.97
N ALA A 300 -48.40 -4.83 8.25
CA ALA A 300 -48.47 -3.72 7.31
C ALA A 300 -47.28 -3.63 6.34
N LEU A 301 -46.16 -4.32 6.61
CA LEU A 301 -45.01 -4.35 5.70
C LEU A 301 -45.35 -4.99 4.35
N SER A 302 -44.70 -4.50 3.30
CA SER A 302 -44.72 -5.17 1.99
C SER A 302 -44.11 -6.57 2.05
N GLU A 303 -44.54 -7.47 1.16
CA GLU A 303 -44.00 -8.84 1.09
C GLU A 303 -42.49 -8.88 0.86
N GLN A 304 -41.95 -7.93 0.08
CA GLN A 304 -40.50 -7.80 -0.12
C GLN A 304 -39.79 -7.40 1.19
N SER A 305 -40.33 -6.42 1.94
CA SER A 305 -39.77 -6.02 3.24
C SER A 305 -39.81 -7.16 4.25
N LYS A 306 -40.89 -7.94 4.31
CA LYS A 306 -40.99 -9.14 5.18
C LYS A 306 -39.91 -10.15 4.81
N ALA A 307 -39.77 -10.48 3.53
CA ALA A 307 -38.76 -11.42 3.05
C ALA A 307 -37.32 -10.94 3.36
N THR A 308 -37.04 -9.64 3.19
CA THR A 308 -35.74 -9.04 3.52
C THR A 308 -35.47 -9.09 5.03
N LEU A 309 -36.47 -8.77 5.86
CA LEU A 309 -36.34 -8.84 7.32
C LEU A 309 -36.05 -10.26 7.78
N ASP A 310 -36.81 -11.24 7.29
CA ASP A 310 -36.66 -12.65 7.67
C ASP A 310 -35.30 -13.21 7.21
N LEU A 311 -34.86 -12.87 6.00
CA LEU A 311 -33.55 -13.25 5.47
C LEU A 311 -32.42 -12.75 6.37
N TRP A 312 -32.41 -11.45 6.69
CA TRP A 312 -31.32 -10.87 7.48
C TRP A 312 -31.41 -11.27 8.96
N ALA A 313 -32.61 -11.41 9.53
CA ALA A 313 -32.78 -11.91 10.89
C ALA A 313 -32.23 -13.34 11.04
N ALA A 314 -32.43 -14.20 10.04
CA ALA A 314 -31.84 -15.54 10.02
C ALA A 314 -30.32 -15.52 9.87
N LYS A 315 -29.77 -14.54 9.14
CA LYS A 315 -28.33 -14.41 8.89
C LYS A 315 -27.55 -13.66 9.96
N ALA A 316 -28.18 -12.83 10.79
CA ALA A 316 -27.49 -11.90 11.69
C ALA A 316 -26.32 -12.53 12.45
N TRP A 317 -26.49 -13.72 13.02
CA TRP A 317 -25.46 -14.42 13.81
C TRP A 317 -24.84 -15.62 13.09
N SER A 318 -25.10 -15.77 11.79
CA SER A 318 -24.62 -16.91 11.03
C SER A 318 -23.15 -16.73 10.64
N PHE A 319 -22.49 -17.85 10.40
CA PHE A 319 -21.12 -17.84 9.87
C PHE A 319 -21.05 -17.32 8.43
N GLU A 320 -22.13 -17.46 7.65
CA GLU A 320 -22.23 -16.90 6.29
C GLU A 320 -22.12 -15.37 6.32
N PHE A 321 -22.69 -14.72 7.34
CA PHE A 321 -22.59 -13.27 7.52
C PHE A 321 -21.15 -12.83 7.85
N TYR A 322 -20.41 -13.66 8.58
CA TYR A 322 -18.98 -13.43 8.85
C TYR A 322 -18.15 -13.59 7.58
N LEU A 323 -18.34 -14.70 6.84
CA LEU A 323 -17.72 -14.94 5.53
C LEU A 323 -18.45 -14.22 4.40
N SER A 324 -18.70 -12.93 4.58
CA SER A 324 -19.37 -12.10 3.59
C SER A 324 -18.47 -11.78 2.38
N PRO A 325 -19.04 -11.31 1.25
CA PRO A 325 -18.26 -10.81 0.13
C PRO A 325 -17.24 -9.73 0.53
N ASN A 326 -17.59 -8.85 1.49
CA ASN A 326 -16.69 -7.83 2.02
C ASN A 326 -15.44 -8.43 2.72
N PHE A 327 -15.60 -9.53 3.46
CA PHE A 327 -14.47 -10.26 4.04
C PHE A 327 -13.55 -10.82 2.95
N VAL A 328 -14.14 -11.50 1.95
CA VAL A 328 -13.39 -12.10 0.84
C VAL A 328 -12.65 -11.02 0.03
N ALA A 329 -13.31 -9.91 -0.26
CA ALA A 329 -12.72 -8.77 -0.95
C ALA A 329 -11.55 -8.16 -0.17
N THR A 330 -11.68 -8.03 1.16
CA THR A 330 -10.57 -7.59 2.02
C THR A 330 -9.39 -8.56 1.95
N PHE A 331 -9.64 -9.88 1.92
CA PHE A 331 -8.60 -10.89 1.76
C PHE A 331 -7.91 -10.81 0.39
N ILE A 332 -8.69 -10.64 -0.69
CA ILE A 332 -8.19 -10.43 -2.06
C ILE A 332 -7.32 -9.17 -2.13
N THR A 333 -7.75 -8.08 -1.50
CA THR A 333 -6.96 -6.84 -1.39
C THR A 333 -5.58 -7.14 -0.82
N ASN A 334 -5.50 -7.96 0.24
CA ASN A 334 -4.23 -8.30 0.88
C ASN A 334 -3.35 -9.19 0.00
N ILE A 335 -3.93 -10.15 -0.73
CA ILE A 335 -3.18 -10.97 -1.71
C ILE A 335 -2.58 -10.07 -2.80
N ALA A 336 -3.39 -9.22 -3.42
CA ALA A 336 -2.94 -8.28 -4.45
C ALA A 336 -1.83 -7.36 -3.92
N TYR A 337 -2.01 -6.84 -2.70
CA TYR A 337 -1.00 -6.04 -2.00
C TYR A 337 0.34 -6.79 -1.84
N ILE A 338 0.34 -8.02 -1.31
CA ILE A 338 1.58 -8.80 -1.10
C ILE A 338 2.28 -9.06 -2.44
N MET A 339 1.53 -9.49 -3.46
CA MET A 339 2.08 -9.81 -4.77
C MET A 339 2.76 -8.60 -5.41
N VAL A 340 2.11 -7.44 -5.39
CA VAL A 340 2.66 -6.21 -5.97
C VAL A 340 3.79 -5.65 -5.12
N LEU A 341 3.64 -5.62 -3.80
CA LEU A 341 4.65 -5.04 -2.90
C LEU A 341 5.97 -5.81 -2.97
N ASN A 342 5.94 -7.14 -2.99
CA ASN A 342 7.15 -7.96 -3.16
C ASN A 342 7.86 -7.68 -4.49
N LYS A 343 7.12 -7.29 -5.54
CA LYS A 343 7.67 -6.95 -6.86
C LYS A 343 8.21 -5.52 -6.92
N VAL A 344 7.54 -4.56 -6.28
CA VAL A 344 7.91 -3.13 -6.32
C VAL A 344 9.00 -2.80 -5.28
N TYR A 345 9.00 -3.48 -4.12
CA TYR A 345 9.96 -3.29 -3.04
C TYR A 345 10.66 -4.61 -2.63
N PRO A 346 11.51 -5.17 -3.51
CA PRO A 346 12.22 -6.43 -3.25
C PRO A 346 13.42 -6.23 -2.30
N LYS A 347 13.14 -5.91 -1.03
CA LYS A 347 14.11 -5.43 -0.02
C LYS A 347 15.38 -6.28 0.11
N PHE A 348 15.23 -7.60 0.17
CA PHE A 348 16.34 -8.55 0.35
C PHE A 348 16.68 -9.36 -0.89
N LYS A 349 16.18 -8.95 -2.07
CA LYS A 349 16.52 -9.63 -3.31
C LYS A 349 18.01 -9.44 -3.60
N LEU A 350 18.71 -10.54 -3.83
CA LEU A 350 20.12 -10.52 -4.22
C LEU A 350 20.24 -10.53 -5.74
N VAL A 351 21.23 -9.79 -6.22
CA VAL A 351 21.59 -9.76 -7.64
C VAL A 351 23.09 -9.82 -7.81
N LYS A 352 23.48 -10.36 -8.95
CA LYS A 352 24.85 -10.40 -9.45
C LYS A 352 25.03 -9.21 -10.39
N ILE A 353 26.05 -8.40 -10.16
CA ILE A 353 26.43 -7.28 -11.03
C ILE A 353 27.74 -7.67 -11.71
N GLU A 354 27.77 -7.58 -13.04
CA GLU A 354 28.95 -7.81 -13.88
C GLU A 354 29.22 -6.54 -14.69
N VAL A 355 30.40 -5.94 -14.50
CA VAL A 355 30.82 -4.66 -15.08
C VAL A 355 31.99 -4.90 -16.02
N PHE A 356 31.78 -4.64 -17.30
CA PHE A 356 32.77 -4.78 -18.35
C PHE A 356 33.31 -3.39 -18.67
N SER A 357 34.59 -3.15 -18.40
CA SER A 357 35.20 -1.83 -18.50
C SER A 357 36.71 -1.90 -18.70
N HIS A 358 37.25 -1.01 -19.53
CA HIS A 358 38.70 -0.81 -19.67
C HIS A 358 39.31 -0.04 -18.48
N LYS A 359 38.49 0.58 -17.62
CA LYS A 359 38.89 1.36 -16.44
C LYS A 359 38.66 0.60 -15.13
N PHE A 360 38.77 -0.73 -15.16
CA PHE A 360 38.41 -1.58 -14.04
C PHE A 360 39.17 -1.25 -12.74
N SER A 361 40.48 -0.98 -12.79
CA SER A 361 41.27 -0.70 -11.58
C SER A 361 40.80 0.57 -10.87
N LEU A 362 40.48 1.62 -11.64
CA LEU A 362 39.92 2.86 -11.10
C LEU A 362 38.53 2.61 -10.51
N LEU A 363 37.68 1.84 -11.19
CA LEU A 363 36.35 1.49 -10.69
C LEU A 363 36.42 0.69 -9.39
N GLU A 364 37.31 -0.31 -9.33
CA GLU A 364 37.53 -1.14 -8.16
C GLU A 364 37.97 -0.31 -6.95
N GLU A 365 38.96 0.57 -7.13
CA GLU A 365 39.42 1.50 -6.09
C GLU A 365 38.29 2.42 -5.61
N LYS A 366 37.56 3.05 -6.54
CA LYS A 366 36.53 4.04 -6.19
C LYS A 366 35.27 3.44 -5.61
N ILE A 367 34.93 2.20 -5.94
CA ILE A 367 33.78 1.48 -5.38
C ILE A 367 34.14 0.91 -4.01
N THR A 368 35.31 0.28 -3.86
CA THR A 368 35.74 -0.34 -2.60
C THR A 368 35.98 0.69 -1.50
N ASN A 369 36.48 1.88 -1.87
CA ASN A 369 36.72 2.97 -0.91
C ASN A 369 35.48 3.86 -0.66
N ASP A 370 34.33 3.56 -1.28
CA ASP A 370 33.10 4.33 -1.03
C ASP A 370 32.45 3.88 0.28
N ARG A 371 32.44 4.79 1.28
CA ARG A 371 31.86 4.53 2.61
C ARG A 371 30.38 4.09 2.58
N LYS A 372 29.66 4.33 1.48
CA LYS A 372 28.22 4.03 1.35
C LYS A 372 27.93 2.78 0.53
N ILE A 373 28.94 2.17 -0.08
CA ILE A 373 28.82 0.93 -0.84
C ILE A 373 29.54 -0.16 -0.06
N VAL A 374 28.78 -1.15 0.41
CA VAL A 374 29.34 -2.29 1.16
C VAL A 374 29.25 -3.51 0.26
N ILE A 375 30.23 -3.68 -0.62
CA ILE A 375 30.31 -4.83 -1.53
C ILE A 375 31.75 -5.31 -1.63
N LYS A 376 31.92 -6.60 -1.96
CA LYS A 376 33.20 -7.16 -2.39
C LYS A 376 33.18 -7.31 -3.90
N LEU A 377 34.27 -6.91 -4.55
CA LEU A 377 34.48 -7.06 -5.97
C LEU A 377 35.42 -8.25 -6.23
N THR A 378 35.17 -8.96 -7.30
CA THR A 378 36.08 -9.97 -7.86
C THR A 378 36.35 -9.57 -9.31
N SER A 379 37.61 -9.45 -9.67
CA SER A 379 38.04 -9.14 -11.03
C SER A 379 38.47 -10.42 -11.75
N PHE A 380 38.15 -10.52 -13.04
CA PHE A 380 38.70 -11.53 -13.94
C PHE A 380 38.86 -10.96 -15.34
N ILE A 381 39.72 -11.59 -16.14
CA ILE A 381 39.98 -11.20 -17.53
C ILE A 381 39.11 -12.09 -18.43
N ALA A 382 38.29 -11.47 -19.26
CA ALA A 382 37.53 -12.13 -20.30
C ALA A 382 38.20 -11.86 -21.65
N LYS A 383 38.53 -12.91 -22.40
CA LYS A 383 39.09 -12.79 -23.75
C LYS A 383 37.96 -12.92 -24.79
N SER A 384 37.86 -11.95 -25.68
CA SER A 384 36.94 -12.01 -26.82
C SER A 384 37.42 -13.05 -27.83
N ALA A 385 36.54 -13.94 -28.26
CA ALA A 385 36.87 -14.95 -29.28
C ALA A 385 37.17 -14.33 -30.66
N THR A 386 36.65 -13.14 -30.93
CA THR A 386 36.72 -12.50 -32.26
C THR A 386 37.78 -11.42 -32.38
N THR A 387 38.12 -10.73 -31.30
CA THR A 387 39.04 -9.57 -31.35
C THR A 387 40.37 -9.82 -30.65
N GLU A 388 40.55 -10.97 -29.99
CA GLU A 388 41.65 -11.29 -29.07
C GLU A 388 41.87 -10.29 -27.92
N GLU A 389 41.14 -9.17 -27.91
CA GLU A 389 41.16 -8.15 -26.88
C GLU A 389 40.71 -8.71 -25.53
N GLU A 390 41.52 -8.41 -24.52
CA GLU A 390 41.23 -8.71 -23.13
C GLU A 390 40.34 -7.61 -22.55
N THR A 391 39.21 -8.00 -21.97
CA THR A 391 38.31 -7.11 -21.25
C THR A 391 38.23 -7.55 -19.79
N HIS A 392 38.51 -6.62 -18.88
CA HIS A 392 38.35 -6.88 -17.46
C HIS A 392 36.88 -6.82 -17.06
N VAL A 393 36.47 -7.80 -16.26
CA VAL A 393 35.12 -7.91 -15.72
C VAL A 393 35.19 -7.81 -14.20
N LEU A 394 34.57 -6.78 -13.64
CA LEU A 394 34.34 -6.69 -12.20
C LEU A 394 32.99 -7.33 -11.87
N LYS A 395 32.99 -8.24 -10.91
CA LYS A 395 31.82 -8.99 -10.51
C LYS A 395 31.56 -8.85 -9.02
N THR A 396 30.29 -8.79 -8.66
CA THR A 396 29.85 -8.76 -7.27
C THR A 396 28.47 -9.35 -7.11
N VAL A 397 28.15 -9.82 -5.91
CA VAL A 397 26.80 -10.16 -5.50
C VAL A 397 26.40 -9.20 -4.38
N THR A 398 25.27 -8.53 -4.54
CA THR A 398 24.80 -7.53 -3.57
C THR A 398 23.28 -7.48 -3.53
N LEU A 399 22.74 -6.77 -2.53
CA LEU A 399 21.32 -6.47 -2.45
C LEU A 399 20.89 -5.61 -3.63
N PHE A 400 19.74 -5.91 -4.22
CA PHE A 400 19.19 -5.19 -5.38
C PHE A 400 19.05 -3.69 -5.12
N ARG A 401 18.84 -3.29 -3.87
CA ARG A 401 18.80 -1.90 -3.41
C ARG A 401 20.14 -1.16 -3.54
N GLN A 402 21.29 -1.83 -3.56
CA GLN A 402 22.61 -1.21 -3.74
C GLN A 402 22.91 -0.88 -5.19
N VAL A 403 22.26 -1.56 -6.14
CA VAL A 403 22.53 -1.45 -7.57
C VAL A 403 22.48 0.00 -8.08
N PRO A 404 21.50 0.86 -7.74
CA PRO A 404 21.49 2.25 -8.21
C PRO A 404 22.73 3.04 -7.77
N ARG A 405 23.22 2.82 -6.55
CA ARG A 405 24.41 3.49 -6.02
C ARG A 405 25.66 3.02 -6.76
N VAL A 406 25.80 1.71 -6.95
CA VAL A 406 26.90 1.09 -7.70
C VAL A 406 26.90 1.59 -9.15
N LEU A 407 25.76 1.56 -9.84
CA LEU A 407 25.64 2.07 -11.21
C LEU A 407 25.99 3.54 -11.32
N LYS A 408 25.50 4.39 -10.39
CA LYS A 408 25.83 5.82 -10.39
C LYS A 408 27.34 6.04 -10.25
N LYS A 409 28.00 5.27 -9.37
CA LYS A 409 29.45 5.32 -9.18
C LYS A 409 30.20 4.87 -10.44
N ILE A 410 29.79 3.75 -11.06
CA ILE A 410 30.39 3.26 -12.30
C ILE A 410 30.29 4.33 -13.39
N ARG A 411 29.09 4.86 -13.62
CA ARG A 411 28.84 5.88 -14.66
C ARG A 411 29.58 7.19 -14.44
N GLN A 412 29.98 7.50 -13.21
CA GLN A 412 30.79 8.67 -12.90
C GLN A 412 32.22 8.56 -13.46
N TYR A 413 32.80 7.36 -13.49
CA TYR A 413 34.19 7.15 -13.91
C TYR A 413 34.31 6.49 -15.30
N ASP A 414 33.32 5.69 -15.66
CA ASP A 414 33.20 5.08 -16.97
C ASP A 414 31.75 5.11 -17.49
N PRO A 415 31.38 6.18 -18.23
CA PRO A 415 30.07 6.29 -18.86
C PRO A 415 29.79 5.18 -19.89
N GLU A 416 30.82 4.59 -20.49
CA GLU A 416 30.72 3.59 -21.57
C GLU A 416 30.70 2.13 -21.07
N ALA A 417 30.99 1.90 -19.78
CA ALA A 417 31.02 0.55 -19.20
C ALA A 417 29.74 -0.26 -19.49
N PHE A 418 29.86 -1.50 -19.93
CA PHE A 418 28.68 -2.37 -20.02
C PHE A 418 28.41 -3.00 -18.65
N VAL A 419 27.16 -2.92 -18.17
CA VAL A 419 26.79 -3.48 -16.86
C VAL A 419 25.62 -4.44 -17.04
N ALA A 420 25.86 -5.70 -16.71
CA ALA A 420 24.85 -6.75 -16.65
C ALA A 420 24.43 -6.99 -15.20
N ILE A 421 23.12 -7.16 -14.97
CA ILE A 421 22.55 -7.46 -13.65
C ILE A 421 21.68 -8.69 -13.80
N SER A 422 21.97 -9.76 -13.06
CA SER A 422 21.16 -10.98 -13.05
C SER A 422 20.66 -11.31 -11.66
N GLU A 423 19.52 -11.96 -11.57
CA GLU A 423 18.99 -12.48 -10.30
C GLU A 423 19.85 -13.64 -9.79
N VAL A 424 19.98 -13.73 -8.47
CA VAL A 424 20.62 -14.86 -7.79
C VAL A 424 19.52 -15.69 -7.14
N SER A 425 19.27 -16.88 -7.67
CA SER A 425 18.21 -17.78 -7.18
C SER A 425 18.56 -18.42 -5.84
N SER A 426 19.83 -18.72 -5.62
CA SER A 426 20.37 -19.31 -4.41
C SER A 426 21.79 -18.81 -4.17
N ILE A 427 22.17 -18.72 -2.90
CA ILE A 427 23.50 -18.35 -2.47
C ILE A 427 23.90 -19.26 -1.31
N ASP A 428 25.15 -19.69 -1.32
CA ASP A 428 25.82 -20.34 -0.19
C ASP A 428 27.08 -19.54 0.14
N GLY A 429 27.22 -19.12 1.40
CA GLY A 429 28.30 -18.25 1.86
C GLY A 429 27.84 -17.00 2.62
N PHE A 430 28.79 -16.12 2.94
CA PHE A 430 28.57 -14.94 3.77
C PHE A 430 28.45 -13.66 2.94
N ILE A 431 27.39 -12.89 3.20
CA ILE A 431 27.18 -11.56 2.64
C ILE A 431 27.03 -10.53 3.75
N TYR A 432 27.53 -9.31 3.51
CA TYR A 432 27.29 -8.20 4.42
C TYR A 432 25.87 -7.70 4.24
N LEU A 433 25.06 -7.91 5.27
CA LEU A 433 23.74 -7.32 5.36
C LEU A 433 23.80 -6.10 6.29
N PRO A 434 23.10 -5.02 5.94
CA PRO A 434 23.00 -3.86 6.80
C PRO A 434 22.28 -4.25 8.10
N THR A 435 22.94 -4.08 9.26
CA THR A 435 22.33 -4.26 10.58
C THR A 435 21.42 -3.09 10.96
N GLU A 436 21.73 -1.91 10.41
CA GLU A 436 20.95 -0.68 10.51
C GLU A 436 20.66 -0.14 9.10
N LYS A 437 19.74 0.81 8.99
CA LYS A 437 19.23 1.26 7.68
C LYS A 437 20.33 1.85 6.77
N PHE A 438 20.25 1.50 5.48
CA PHE A 438 21.14 1.94 4.38
C PHE A 438 21.00 3.40 3.93
#